data_AF-A0A0D0CLK3-F1
#
_entry.id   AF-A0A0D0CLK3-F1
#
_cell.length_a   1.000
_cell.length_b   1.000
_cell.length_c   1.000
_cell.angle_alpha   90.00
_cell.angle_beta   90.00
_cell.angle_gamma   90.00
#
_symmetry.space_group_name_H-M   'P 1'
#
loop_
_entity.id
_entity.type
_entity.pdbx_description
1 polymer ?
#
loop_
_entity_poly.entity_id
_entity_poly.type
_entity_poly.pdbx_seq_one_letter_code
_entity_poly.pdbx_strand_id
1 'polypeptide(L)'
;TCSITPQEATRADEFLSAASQSWAEMNCHLTPNFHSQSHLLEYLMAYSPAYAWWVFPYERAIGMLAKAKNNGHGSGEVEGTYMWAW
;
A
#
# COMPACT_ATOMS: atom_id res chain seq x y z
N THR A 1 12.99 12.65 4.65
CA THR A 1 11.92 12.87 3.68
C THR A 1 12.06 11.80 2.62
N CYS A 2 11.06 10.94 2.43
CA CYS A 2 11.09 10.05 1.26
C CYS A 2 10.58 10.86 0.07
N SER A 3 11.48 11.32 -0.79
CA SER A 3 11.14 12.05 -2.01
C SER A 3 11.28 11.10 -3.18
N ILE A 4 10.18 10.85 -3.88
CA ILE A 4 10.18 10.26 -5.22
C ILE A 4 10.09 11.42 -6.19
N THR A 5 11.07 11.56 -7.08
CA THR A 5 11.03 12.59 -8.13
C THR A 5 10.13 12.16 -9.29
N PRO A 6 9.57 13.11 -10.06
CA PRO A 6 8.80 12.78 -11.27
C PRO A 6 9.57 11.89 -12.25
N GLN A 7 10.89 12.13 -12.41
CA GLN A 7 11.75 11.36 -13.29
C GLN A 7 11.93 9.91 -12.80
N GLU A 8 12.10 9.71 -11.49
CA GLU A 8 12.14 8.37 -10.91
C GLU A 8 10.81 7.64 -11.07
N ALA A 9 9.69 8.34 -10.90
CA ALA A 9 8.35 7.77 -11.09
C ALA A 9 8.12 7.33 -12.54
N THR A 10 8.46 8.16 -13.53
CA THR A 10 8.35 7.80 -14.95
C THR A 10 9.25 6.62 -15.31
N ARG A 11 10.50 6.60 -14.82
CA ARG A 11 11.42 5.49 -15.07
C ARG A 11 10.91 4.19 -14.43
N ALA A 12 10.33 4.26 -13.23
CA ALA A 12 9.73 3.11 -12.59
C ALA A 12 8.55 2.57 -13.41
N ASP A 13 7.68 3.45 -13.92
CA ASP A 13 6.55 3.08 -14.77
C ASP A 13 6.98 2.32 -16.03
N GLU A 14 8.02 2.79 -16.72
CA GLU A 14 8.60 2.11 -17.89
C GLU A 14 9.05 0.68 -17.57
N PHE A 15 9.78 0.50 -16.46
CA PHE A 15 10.26 -0.82 -16.04
C PHE A 15 9.13 -1.74 -15.59
N LEU A 16 8.15 -1.20 -14.87
CA LEU A 16 7.00 -1.94 -14.37
C LEU A 16 6.09 -2.39 -15.53
N SER A 17 5.91 -1.54 -16.54
CA SER A 17 5.21 -1.87 -17.78
C SER A 17 5.92 -2.98 -18.57
N ALA A 18 7.24 -2.83 -18.79
CA ALA A 18 8.04 -3.84 -19.50
C ALA A 18 8.00 -5.19 -18.77
N ALA A 19 8.18 -5.21 -17.45
CA ALA A 19 8.12 -6.43 -16.66
C ALA A 19 6.74 -7.09 -16.75
N SER A 20 5.66 -6.31 -16.65
CA SER A 20 4.27 -6.81 -16.78
C SER A 20 4.02 -7.47 -18.13
N GLN A 21 4.54 -6.90 -19.22
CA GLN A 21 4.46 -7.48 -20.56
C GLN A 21 5.24 -8.80 -20.64
N SER A 22 6.48 -8.85 -20.13
CA SER A 22 7.25 -10.11 -20.10
C SER A 22 6.56 -11.21 -19.29
N TRP A 23 5.95 -10.87 -18.15
CA TRP A 23 5.16 -11.85 -17.39
C TRP A 23 3.94 -12.35 -18.16
N ALA A 24 3.26 -11.47 -18.90
CA ALA A 24 2.16 -11.88 -19.77
C ALA A 24 2.63 -12.84 -20.88
N GLU A 25 3.75 -12.54 -21.53
CA GLU A 25 4.35 -13.39 -22.57
C GLU A 25 4.77 -14.77 -22.04
N MET A 26 5.20 -14.83 -20.78
CA MET A 26 5.50 -16.09 -20.08
C MET A 26 4.25 -16.85 -19.61
N ASN A 27 3.03 -16.40 -19.95
CA ASN A 27 1.77 -16.97 -19.44
C ASN A 27 1.68 -16.99 -17.91
N CYS A 28 2.30 -16.03 -17.22
CA CYS A 28 2.14 -15.88 -15.79
C CYS A 28 0.74 -15.33 -15.47
N HIS A 29 0.15 -15.80 -14.37
CA HIS A 29 -1.14 -15.28 -13.91
C HIS A 29 -0.98 -13.86 -13.36
N LEU A 30 -1.49 -12.87 -14.11
CA LEU A 30 -1.49 -11.48 -13.68
C LEU A 30 -2.64 -11.24 -12.70
N THR A 31 -2.28 -10.89 -11.47
CA THR A 31 -3.23 -10.55 -10.40
C THR A 31 -3.69 -9.09 -10.53
N PRO A 32 -4.73 -8.65 -9.79
CA PRO A 32 -5.15 -7.25 -9.77
C PRO A 32 -4.03 -6.26 -9.41
N ASN A 33 -2.98 -6.68 -8.70
CA ASN A 33 -1.83 -5.82 -8.41
C ASN A 33 -1.13 -5.31 -9.68
N PHE A 34 -1.11 -6.08 -10.77
CA PHE A 34 -0.54 -5.64 -12.05
C PHE A 34 -1.37 -4.50 -12.66
N HIS A 35 -2.69 -4.54 -12.51
CA HIS A 35 -3.57 -3.45 -12.91
C HIS A 35 -3.41 -2.23 -12.00
N SER A 36 -3.33 -2.40 -10.68
CA SER A 36 -3.05 -1.28 -9.77
C SER A 36 -1.70 -0.63 -10.07
N GLN A 37 -0.70 -1.44 -10.41
CA GLN A 37 0.62 -0.97 -10.80
C GLN A 37 0.60 -0.12 -12.08
N SER A 38 -0.25 -0.44 -13.07
CA SER A 38 -0.36 0.36 -14.30
C SER A 38 -0.91 1.77 -14.07
N HIS A 39 -1.53 2.03 -12.92
CA HIS A 39 -1.99 3.37 -12.54
C HIS A 39 -1.02 4.09 -11.59
N LEU A 40 0.04 3.43 -11.11
CA LEU A 40 0.89 3.96 -10.04
C LEU A 40 1.51 5.33 -10.37
N LEU A 41 1.91 5.55 -11.63
CA LEU A 41 2.44 6.83 -12.08
C LEU A 41 1.42 7.97 -11.93
N GLU A 42 0.17 7.74 -12.34
CA GLU A 42 -0.91 8.72 -12.23
C GLU A 42 -1.12 9.15 -10.77
N TYR A 43 -1.14 8.17 -9.86
CA TYR A 43 -1.30 8.44 -8.42
C TYR A 43 -0.09 9.17 -7.82
N LEU A 44 1.15 8.80 -8.20
CA LEU A 44 2.36 9.47 -7.72
C LEU A 44 2.42 10.93 -8.16
N MET A 45 1.95 11.23 -9.38
CA MET A 45 1.90 12.60 -9.90
C MET A 45 0.78 13.43 -9.27
N ALA A 46 -0.37 12.81 -8.96
CA ALA A 46 -1.54 13.51 -8.44
C ALA A 46 -1.52 13.72 -6.91
N TYR A 47 -1.02 12.75 -6.14
CA TYR A 47 -1.22 12.70 -4.69
C TYR A 47 0.06 12.77 -3.86
N SER A 48 1.19 13.12 -4.48
CA SER A 48 2.53 13.12 -3.86
C SER A 48 3.09 11.68 -3.68
N PRO A 49 4.30 11.49 -3.11
CA PRO A 49 4.91 10.17 -2.95
C PRO A 49 3.99 9.17 -2.26
N ALA A 50 4.14 7.88 -2.59
CA ALA A 50 3.27 6.79 -2.10
C ALA A 50 3.04 6.83 -0.58
N TYR A 51 4.04 7.23 0.21
CA TYR A 51 3.92 7.37 1.67
C TYR A 51 2.83 8.34 2.15
N ALA A 52 2.35 9.26 1.31
CA ALA A 52 1.29 10.19 1.66
C ALA A 52 -0.11 9.53 1.65
N TRP A 53 -0.31 8.46 0.87
CA TRP A 53 -1.63 7.89 0.61
C TRP A 53 -1.69 6.36 0.71
N TRP A 54 -0.56 5.67 0.79
CA TRP A 54 -0.53 4.23 1.00
C TRP A 54 -0.98 3.86 2.42
N VAL A 55 -1.57 2.68 2.55
CA VAL A 55 -2.11 2.10 3.78
C VAL A 55 -1.05 1.74 4.84
N PHE A 56 0.23 1.66 4.47
CA PHE A 56 1.33 1.26 5.36
C PHE A 56 1.39 1.99 6.71
N PRO A 57 1.23 3.33 6.81
CA PRO A 57 1.22 4.02 8.09
C PRO A 57 0.06 3.58 8.99
N TYR A 58 -1.11 3.29 8.40
CA TYR A 58 -2.27 2.79 9.13
C TYR A 58 -2.04 1.36 9.63
N GLU A 59 -1.51 0.46 8.80
CA GLU A 59 -1.13 -0.89 9.22
C GLU A 59 -0.12 -0.88 10.36
N ARG A 60 0.89 0.00 10.28
CA ARG A 60 1.86 0.18 11.35
C ARG A 60 1.18 0.66 12.65
N ALA A 61 0.29 1.64 12.55
CA ALA A 61 -0.45 2.15 13.70
C ALA A 61 -1.33 1.07 14.32
N ILE A 62 -2.06 0.29 13.51
CA ILE A 62 -2.86 -0.85 13.95
C ILE A 62 -1.98 -1.88 14.68
N GLY A 63 -0.80 -2.22 14.13
CA GLY A 63 0.13 -3.14 14.76
C GLY A 63 0.72 -2.64 16.09
N MET A 64 0.85 -1.32 16.28
CA MET A 64 1.20 -0.73 17.57
C MET A 64 0.04 -0.79 18.56
N LEU A 65 -1.16 -0.46 18.10
CA LEU A 65 -2.39 -0.45 18.89
C LEU A 65 -2.72 -1.87 19.40
N ALA A 66 -2.56 -2.89 18.54
CA ALA A 66 -2.75 -4.30 18.87
C ALA A 66 -1.83 -4.82 19.99
N LYS A 67 -0.71 -4.13 20.26
CA LYS A 67 0.23 -4.46 21.35
C LYS A 67 -0.07 -3.72 22.65
N ALA A 68 -0.99 -2.76 22.64
CA ALA A 68 -1.38 -2.05 23.86
C ALA A 68 -2.15 -3.00 24.79
N LYS A 69 -1.72 -3.08 26.05
CA LYS A 69 -2.45 -3.86 27.07
C LYS A 69 -3.75 -3.14 27.42
N ASN A 70 -4.88 -3.70 26.98
CA ASN A 70 -6.19 -3.36 27.52
C ASN A 70 -6.30 -3.98 28.91
N ASN A 71 -5.98 -3.20 29.93
CA ASN A 71 -5.86 -3.65 31.32
C ASN A 71 -7.18 -4.11 31.99
N GLY A 72 -8.27 -4.30 31.23
CA GLY A 72 -9.54 -4.88 31.72
C GLY A 72 -10.20 -4.18 32.90
N HIS A 73 -9.68 -3.01 33.31
CA HIS A 73 -9.98 -2.36 34.59
C HIS A 73 -10.94 -1.17 34.48
N GLY A 74 -11.59 -1.00 33.34
CA GLY A 74 -12.80 -0.19 33.23
C GLY A 74 -13.84 -1.05 32.55
N SER A 75 -15.09 -0.95 32.98
CA SER A 75 -16.26 -1.56 32.32
C SER A 75 -16.51 -1.06 30.89
N GLY A 76 -15.46 -0.62 30.17
CA GLY A 76 -15.50 -0.24 28.77
C GLY A 76 -15.14 -1.45 27.94
N GLU A 77 -16.06 -1.83 27.05
CA GLU A 77 -15.77 -2.81 26.00
C GLU A 77 -14.66 -2.24 25.10
N VAL A 78 -13.69 -3.08 24.75
CA VAL A 78 -12.74 -2.74 23.68
C VAL A 78 -13.59 -2.55 22.43
N GLU A 79 -13.58 -1.35 21.85
CA GLU A 79 -14.38 -1.11 20.65
C GLU A 79 -13.99 -2.15 19.59
N GLY A 80 -14.99 -2.92 19.13
CA GLY A 80 -14.84 -3.95 18.09
C GLY A 80 -14.47 -3.41 16.71
N THR A 81 -13.98 -2.16 16.64
CA THR A 81 -13.57 -1.43 15.45
C THR A 81 -12.17 -1.77 14.96
N TYR A 82 -11.42 -2.62 15.67
CA TYR A 82 -10.30 -3.29 15.02
C TYR A 82 -10.87 -4.21 13.95
N MET A 83 -10.64 -3.86 12.69
CA MET A 83 -10.91 -4.71 11.53
C MET A 83 -10.16 -6.04 11.69
N TRP A 84 -10.76 -6.98 12.41
CA TRP A 84 -10.24 -8.31 12.70
C TRP A 84 -10.47 -9.31 11.57
N ALA A 85 -11.08 -8.88 10.47
CA ALA A 85 -11.40 -9.73 9.34
C ALA A 85 -10.82 -9.11 8.06
N TRP A 86 -9.65 -9.61 7.67
CA TRP A 86 -9.27 -9.76 6.27
C TRP A 86 -9.33 -11.25 5.95
#